data_AF-A0A3N5MJ43-F1
#
_entry.id   AF-A0A3N5MJ43-F1
#
_cell.length_a   1.000
_cell.length_b   1.000
_cell.length_c   1.000
_cell.angle_alpha   90.00
_cell.angle_beta   90.00
_cell.angle_gamma   90.00
#
_symmetry.space_group_name_H-M   'P 1'
#
loop_
_entity.id
_entity.type
_entity.pdbx_description
1 polymer ?
#
loop_
_entity_poly.entity_id
_entity_poly.type
_entity_poly.pdbx_seq_one_letter_code
_entity_poly.pdbx_strand_id
1 'polypeptide(L)'
;MLKKLLSVLFFAVIAAAGAIYYFTHRENFYLITSVSISALIAISALFIVTSLCFGLQLKIIMNHYNLDIRFLECYGLSRTSSFINLLMPFGGAMSFKAIYLKKILKMRYSSFIASMAIANIIKIMIFALAAVILVMPLGGVLSAVSITTFSASLLFLLLGHKLKKLDITSSGHVRKIIDEWQLFKEDRSTIANLIYLSLVFFAVTSLSIYVSFRAFSVDIPLRAGGTIAAFTTITGLLNLVPGNLGIREALFIIISRSYGIEINESAHAAALGRLVQIIWTFILASSFRYNFSRKTADTLTRASQRKGLSED
;
A
#
# COMPACT_ATOMS: atom_id res chain seq x y z
N MET A 1 5.58 25.35 -13.41
CA MET A 1 5.86 24.48 -14.57
C MET A 1 7.14 23.66 -14.40
N LEU A 2 8.22 24.22 -13.84
CA LEU A 2 9.51 23.55 -13.64
C LEU A 2 9.43 22.15 -12.99
N LYS A 3 8.66 21.99 -11.90
CA LYS A 3 8.47 20.68 -11.23
C LYS A 3 7.86 19.60 -12.13
N LYS A 4 6.94 19.99 -13.04
CA LYS A 4 6.32 19.05 -14.00
C LYS A 4 7.33 18.65 -15.07
N LEU A 5 8.07 19.63 -15.62
CA LEU A 5 9.11 19.38 -16.61
C LEU A 5 10.20 18.45 -16.06
N LEU A 6 10.67 18.71 -14.83
CA LEU A 6 11.66 17.88 -14.15
C LEU A 6 11.15 16.44 -13.95
N SER A 7 9.88 16.27 -13.56
CA SER A 7 9.27 14.94 -13.41
C SER A 7 9.17 14.19 -14.75
N VAL A 8 8.84 14.89 -15.84
CA VAL A 8 8.77 14.29 -17.18
C VAL A 8 10.16 13.92 -17.69
N LEU A 9 11.13 14.81 -17.54
CA LEU A 9 12.53 14.55 -17.91
C LEU A 9 13.08 13.36 -17.13
N PHE A 10 12.86 13.32 -15.82
CA PHE A 10 13.27 12.19 -14.96
C PHE A 10 12.65 10.87 -15.42
N PHE A 11 11.36 10.87 -15.75
CA PHE A 11 10.69 9.69 -16.29
C PHE A 11 11.27 9.27 -17.66
N ALA A 12 11.53 10.22 -18.56
CA ALA A 12 12.13 9.96 -19.86
C ALA A 12 13.54 9.39 -19.74
N VAL A 13 14.35 9.90 -18.80
CA VAL A 13 15.69 9.37 -18.52
C VAL A 13 15.62 7.93 -17.98
N ILE A 14 14.71 7.64 -17.06
CA ILE A 14 14.51 6.27 -16.56
C ILE A 14 14.04 5.33 -17.68
N ALA A 15 13.09 5.76 -18.51
CA ALA A 15 12.59 4.97 -19.62
C ALA A 15 13.69 4.69 -20.66
N ALA A 16 14.48 5.71 -21.01
CA ALA A 16 15.62 5.58 -21.92
C ALA A 16 16.69 4.65 -21.34
N ALA A 17 17.04 4.81 -20.07
CA ALA A 17 17.99 3.91 -19.38
C ALA A 17 17.48 2.46 -19.36
N GLY A 18 16.19 2.24 -19.09
CA GLY A 18 15.57 0.93 -19.14
C GLY A 18 15.57 0.31 -20.54
N ALA A 19 15.29 1.10 -21.58
CA ALA A 19 15.34 0.67 -22.97
C ALA A 19 16.77 0.31 -23.41
N ILE A 20 17.75 1.16 -23.08
CA ILE A 20 19.17 0.89 -23.34
C ILE A 20 19.59 -0.40 -22.64
N TYR A 21 19.26 -0.55 -21.35
CA TYR A 21 19.58 -1.76 -20.59
C TYR A 21 18.96 -3.02 -21.21
N TYR A 22 17.70 -2.95 -21.65
CA TYR A 22 17.03 -4.03 -22.36
C TYR A 22 17.75 -4.42 -23.65
N PHE A 23 18.18 -3.44 -24.44
CA PHE A 23 18.88 -3.71 -25.69
C PHE A 23 20.30 -4.25 -25.50
N THR A 24 20.98 -3.85 -24.41
CA THR A 24 22.34 -4.32 -24.10
C THR A 24 22.34 -5.73 -23.51
N HIS A 25 21.32 -6.12 -22.75
CA HIS A 25 21.30 -7.39 -21.99
C HIS A 25 20.12 -8.29 -22.37
N ARG A 26 19.85 -8.45 -23.67
CA ARG A 26 18.69 -9.19 -24.16
C ARG A 26 18.64 -10.63 -23.64
N GLU A 27 19.80 -11.25 -23.45
CA GLU A 27 19.94 -12.60 -22.91
C GLU A 27 19.33 -12.74 -21.50
N ASN A 28 19.45 -11.70 -20.66
CA ASN A 28 18.88 -11.71 -19.32
C ASN A 28 17.34 -11.65 -19.34
N PHE A 29 16.74 -11.09 -20.41
CA PHE A 29 15.29 -11.03 -20.56
C PHE A 29 14.66 -12.35 -20.99
N TYR A 30 15.46 -13.33 -21.44
CA TYR A 30 14.96 -14.67 -21.77
C TYR A 30 14.35 -15.38 -20.54
N LEU A 31 14.84 -15.05 -19.35
CA LEU A 31 14.30 -15.55 -18.08
C LEU A 31 12.87 -15.08 -17.80
N ILE A 32 12.49 -13.87 -18.26
CA ILE A 32 11.12 -13.38 -18.12
C ILE A 32 10.16 -14.13 -19.05
N THR A 33 10.64 -14.56 -20.22
CA THR A 33 9.84 -15.37 -21.14
C THR A 33 9.70 -16.84 -20.71
N SER A 34 10.57 -17.33 -19.82
CA SER A 34 10.46 -18.70 -19.27
C SER A 34 9.53 -18.81 -18.06
N VAL A 35 8.82 -17.75 -17.69
CA VAL A 35 7.89 -17.77 -16.55
C VAL A 35 6.74 -18.75 -16.81
N SER A 36 6.54 -19.68 -15.88
CA SER A 36 5.43 -20.61 -15.95
C SER A 36 4.08 -19.89 -15.91
N ILE A 37 3.18 -20.23 -16.86
CA ILE A 37 1.82 -19.70 -16.93
C ILE A 37 1.05 -19.96 -15.63
N SER A 38 1.25 -21.13 -15.01
CA SER A 38 0.57 -21.46 -13.75
C SER A 38 1.00 -20.53 -12.61
N ALA A 39 2.29 -20.15 -12.56
CA ALA A 39 2.79 -19.17 -11.61
C ALA A 39 2.22 -17.77 -11.87
N LEU A 40 2.10 -17.35 -13.14
CA LEU A 40 1.50 -16.08 -13.51
C LEU A 40 0.02 -15.99 -13.09
N ILE A 41 -0.74 -17.07 -13.27
CA ILE A 41 -2.13 -17.18 -12.81
C ILE A 41 -2.19 -17.11 -11.27
N ALA A 42 -1.32 -17.84 -10.57
CA ALA A 42 -1.28 -17.83 -9.11
C ALA A 42 -0.93 -16.44 -8.54
N ILE A 43 0.09 -15.76 -9.08
CA ILE A 43 0.48 -14.40 -8.66
C ILE A 43 -0.66 -13.41 -8.98
N SER A 44 -1.33 -13.57 -10.13
CA SER A 44 -2.49 -12.75 -10.48
C SER A 44 -3.64 -12.92 -9.49
N ALA A 45 -3.97 -14.16 -9.12
CA ALA A 45 -5.00 -14.45 -8.14
C ALA A 45 -4.65 -13.85 -6.77
N LEU A 46 -3.40 -14.03 -6.32
CA LEU A 46 -2.91 -13.46 -5.06
C LEU A 46 -2.97 -11.92 -5.08
N PHE A 47 -2.60 -11.29 -6.20
CA PHE A 47 -2.73 -9.84 -6.36
C PHE A 47 -4.19 -9.37 -6.25
N ILE A 48 -5.14 -10.09 -6.86
CA ILE A 48 -6.57 -9.77 -6.75
C ILE A 48 -7.02 -9.86 -5.28
N VAL A 49 -6.58 -10.87 -4.53
CA VAL A 49 -6.88 -10.99 -3.10
C VAL A 49 -6.27 -9.83 -2.31
N THR A 50 -4.99 -9.53 -2.50
CA THR A 50 -4.32 -8.35 -1.90
C THR A 50 -5.07 -7.05 -2.22
N SER A 51 -5.54 -6.92 -3.45
CA SER A 51 -6.34 -5.80 -3.93
C SER A 51 -7.67 -5.68 -3.17
N LEU A 52 -8.38 -6.79 -2.99
CA LEU A 52 -9.63 -6.84 -2.24
C LEU A 52 -9.42 -6.44 -0.78
N CYS A 53 -8.33 -6.86 -0.16
CA CYS A 53 -7.98 -6.44 1.20
C CYS A 53 -7.88 -4.91 1.33
N PHE A 54 -7.33 -4.20 0.35
CA PHE A 54 -7.31 -2.73 0.36
C PHE A 54 -8.72 -2.10 0.25
N GLY A 55 -9.65 -2.76 -0.45
CA GLY A 55 -11.06 -2.34 -0.49
C GLY A 55 -11.75 -2.56 0.86
N LEU A 56 -11.52 -3.73 1.47
CA LEU A 56 -12.08 -4.11 2.77
C LEU A 56 -11.54 -3.21 3.88
N GLN A 57 -10.26 -2.90 3.88
CA GLN A 57 -9.65 -1.98 4.84
C GLN A 57 -10.37 -0.62 4.82
N LEU A 58 -10.62 -0.09 3.63
CA LEU A 58 -11.36 1.16 3.49
C LEU A 58 -12.81 1.00 3.98
N LYS A 59 -13.51 -0.09 3.63
CA LYS A 59 -14.87 -0.34 4.11
C LYS A 59 -14.95 -0.43 5.63
N ILE A 60 -14.01 -1.10 6.29
CA ILE A 60 -13.93 -1.17 7.76
C ILE A 60 -13.81 0.23 8.36
N ILE A 61 -12.91 1.07 7.81
CA ILE A 61 -12.75 2.45 8.28
C ILE A 61 -14.04 3.26 8.06
N MET A 62 -14.71 3.09 6.92
CA MET A 62 -15.95 3.85 6.63
C MET A 62 -17.11 3.41 7.55
N ASN A 63 -17.21 2.13 7.86
CA ASN A 63 -18.18 1.60 8.81
C ASN A 63 -17.97 2.17 10.22
N HIS A 64 -16.73 2.36 10.66
CA HIS A 64 -16.42 3.00 11.95
C HIS A 64 -17.05 4.41 12.07
N TYR A 65 -17.10 5.17 10.97
CA TYR A 65 -17.75 6.48 10.94
C TYR A 65 -19.25 6.42 10.59
N ASN A 66 -19.86 5.24 10.64
CA ASN A 66 -21.26 5.00 10.26
C ASN A 66 -21.59 5.48 8.83
N LEU A 67 -20.59 5.46 7.93
CA LEU A 67 -20.78 5.79 6.52
C LEU A 67 -21.15 4.52 5.76
N ASP A 68 -22.42 4.38 5.41
CA ASP A 68 -22.89 3.23 4.63
C ASP A 68 -22.52 3.35 3.15
N ILE A 69 -21.27 2.95 2.85
CA ILE A 69 -20.74 2.89 1.49
C ILE A 69 -20.68 1.43 1.06
N ARG A 70 -21.20 1.11 -0.12
CA ARG A 70 -21.10 -0.25 -0.66
C ARG A 70 -19.64 -0.68 -0.85
N PHE A 71 -19.34 -1.95 -0.61
CA PHE A 71 -17.97 -2.50 -0.74
C PHE A 71 -17.35 -2.20 -2.12
N LEU A 72 -18.12 -2.36 -3.20
CA LEU A 72 -17.64 -2.10 -4.57
C LEU A 72 -17.17 -0.65 -4.76
N GLU A 73 -17.76 0.31 -4.05
CA GLU A 73 -17.34 1.72 -4.11
C GLU A 73 -16.04 1.94 -3.35
N CYS A 74 -15.90 1.34 -2.16
CA CYS A 74 -14.62 1.33 -1.43
C CYS A 74 -13.51 0.65 -2.25
N TYR A 75 -13.82 -0.48 -2.87
CA TYR A 75 -12.88 -1.23 -3.70
C TYR A 75 -12.45 -0.41 -4.92
N GLY A 76 -13.40 0.14 -5.68
CA GLY A 76 -13.12 1.00 -6.82
C GLY A 76 -12.33 2.25 -6.44
N LEU A 77 -12.64 2.86 -5.29
CA LEU A 77 -11.91 4.03 -4.79
C LEU A 77 -10.46 3.65 -4.45
N SER A 78 -10.26 2.49 -3.81
CA SER A 78 -8.94 1.95 -3.54
C SER A 78 -8.15 1.67 -4.83
N ARG A 79 -8.74 1.07 -5.86
CA ARG A 79 -8.07 0.79 -7.14
C ARG A 79 -7.72 2.05 -7.92
N THR A 80 -8.66 2.99 -8.02
CA THR A 80 -8.43 4.29 -8.67
C THR A 80 -7.30 5.04 -7.99
N SER A 81 -7.24 4.97 -6.66
CA SER A 81 -6.16 5.59 -5.89
C SER A 81 -4.81 4.90 -6.11
N SER A 82 -4.78 3.56 -6.19
CA SER A 82 -3.56 2.84 -6.55
C SER A 82 -3.05 3.20 -7.94
N PHE A 83 -3.95 3.35 -8.92
CA PHE A 83 -3.61 3.82 -10.25
C PHE A 83 -3.06 5.26 -10.22
N ILE A 84 -3.69 6.15 -9.45
CA ILE A 84 -3.16 7.50 -9.24
C ILE A 84 -1.78 7.46 -8.58
N ASN A 85 -1.54 6.54 -7.62
CA ASN A 85 -0.24 6.38 -6.97
C ASN A 85 0.87 5.91 -7.92
N LEU A 86 0.49 5.23 -9.01
CA LEU A 86 1.42 4.82 -10.05
C LEU A 86 1.89 6.03 -10.87
N LEU A 87 1.00 7.02 -11.08
CA LEU A 87 1.26 8.19 -11.93
C LEU A 87 1.77 9.40 -11.16
N MET A 88 1.31 9.61 -9.92
CA MET A 88 1.60 10.81 -9.13
C MET A 88 2.49 10.50 -7.92
N PRO A 89 3.59 11.26 -7.73
CA PRO A 89 4.39 11.18 -6.51
C PRO A 89 3.68 11.79 -5.30
N PHE A 90 4.28 11.65 -4.12
CA PHE A 90 3.91 12.34 -2.86
C PHE A 90 2.48 12.07 -2.35
N GLY A 91 2.01 10.84 -2.48
CA GLY A 91 0.73 10.44 -1.87
C GLY A 91 -0.51 11.01 -2.56
N GLY A 92 -0.43 11.34 -3.86
CA GLY A 92 -1.58 11.80 -4.66
C GLY A 92 -2.82 10.89 -4.52
N ALA A 93 -2.60 9.59 -4.27
CA ALA A 93 -3.63 8.61 -3.97
C ALA A 93 -4.45 8.94 -2.71
N MET A 94 -3.79 9.29 -1.60
CA MET A 94 -4.47 9.65 -0.35
C MET A 94 -5.25 10.97 -0.51
N SER A 95 -4.65 11.95 -1.19
CA SER A 95 -5.32 13.21 -1.51
C SER A 95 -6.56 12.99 -2.37
N PHE A 96 -6.49 12.13 -3.38
CA PHE A 96 -7.66 11.78 -4.20
C PHE A 96 -8.79 11.16 -3.37
N LYS A 97 -8.50 10.12 -2.56
CA LYS A 97 -9.49 9.52 -1.67
C LYS A 97 -10.13 10.57 -0.76
N ALA A 98 -9.30 11.38 -0.14
CA ALA A 98 -9.77 12.34 0.84
C ALA A 98 -10.59 13.47 0.22
N ILE A 99 -10.27 13.92 -1.01
CA ILE A 99 -11.11 14.85 -1.77
C ILE A 99 -12.46 14.20 -2.13
N TYR A 100 -12.43 12.96 -2.62
CA TYR A 100 -13.64 12.21 -2.95
C TYR A 100 -14.56 12.09 -1.74
N LEU A 101 -14.02 11.62 -0.61
CA LEU A 101 -14.77 11.42 0.64
C LEU A 101 -15.27 12.75 1.24
N LYS A 102 -14.49 13.83 1.14
CA LYS A 102 -14.93 15.16 1.60
C LYS A 102 -16.10 15.67 0.76
N LYS A 103 -16.02 15.56 -0.57
CA LYS A 103 -17.06 16.08 -1.47
C LYS A 103 -18.35 15.27 -1.41
N ILE A 104 -18.26 13.95 -1.33
CA ILE A 104 -19.42 13.06 -1.48
C ILE A 104 -19.99 12.64 -0.12
N LEU A 105 -19.15 12.38 0.88
CA LEU A 105 -19.57 11.81 2.16
C LEU A 105 -19.48 12.79 3.33
N LYS A 106 -19.10 14.04 3.06
CA LYS A 106 -18.95 15.10 4.08
C LYS A 106 -17.98 14.73 5.22
N MET A 107 -17.15 13.71 5.03
CA MET A 107 -16.16 13.31 6.01
C MET A 107 -15.05 14.37 6.09
N ARG A 108 -14.64 14.74 7.31
CA ARG A 108 -13.52 15.66 7.51
C ARG A 108 -12.25 15.00 6.96
N TYR A 109 -11.57 15.72 6.05
CA TYR A 109 -10.33 15.27 5.40
C TYR A 109 -9.28 14.80 6.41
N SER A 110 -9.11 15.53 7.52
CA SER A 110 -8.12 15.20 8.53
C SER A 110 -8.46 13.93 9.30
N SER A 111 -9.74 13.70 9.60
CA SER A 111 -10.19 12.48 10.27
C SER A 111 -9.86 11.28 9.41
N PHE A 112 -10.21 11.32 8.12
CA PHE A 112 -9.92 10.22 7.20
C PHE A 112 -8.43 9.87 7.12
N ILE A 113 -7.56 10.88 6.98
CA ILE A 113 -6.11 10.65 6.93
C ILE A 113 -5.61 10.04 8.23
N ALA A 114 -6.08 10.54 9.37
CA ALA A 114 -5.72 10.01 10.67
C ALA A 114 -6.20 8.56 10.85
N SER A 115 -7.42 8.20 10.44
CA SER A 115 -7.92 6.81 10.47
C SER A 115 -7.08 5.89 9.58
N MET A 116 -6.70 6.35 8.38
CA MET A 116 -5.83 5.60 7.48
C MET A 116 -4.43 5.42 8.08
N ALA A 117 -3.91 6.43 8.77
CA ALA A 117 -2.64 6.34 9.48
C ALA A 117 -2.71 5.30 10.61
N ILE A 118 -3.78 5.32 11.42
CA ILE A 118 -4.02 4.31 12.49
C ILE A 118 -4.08 2.90 11.90
N ALA A 119 -4.86 2.70 10.83
CA ALA A 119 -4.94 1.40 10.17
C ALA A 119 -3.59 0.93 9.62
N ASN A 120 -2.77 1.85 9.10
CA ASN A 120 -1.41 1.53 8.69
C ASN A 120 -0.49 1.23 9.87
N ILE A 121 -0.60 1.92 11.01
CA ILE A 121 0.19 1.61 12.22
C ILE A 121 -0.13 0.20 12.74
N ILE A 122 -1.41 -0.17 12.78
CA ILE A 122 -1.83 -1.54 13.13
C ILE A 122 -1.19 -2.55 12.17
N LYS A 123 -1.27 -2.29 10.87
CA LYS A 123 -0.64 -3.17 9.85
C LYS A 123 0.88 -3.26 10.03
N ILE A 124 1.58 -2.16 10.29
CA ILE A 124 3.03 -2.17 10.59
C ILE A 124 3.31 -3.04 11.80
N MET A 125 2.55 -2.89 12.88
CA MET A 125 2.77 -3.65 14.10
C MET A 125 2.70 -5.16 13.81
N ILE A 126 1.70 -5.61 13.04
CA ILE A 126 1.57 -7.01 12.62
C ILE A 126 2.75 -7.45 11.74
N PHE A 127 3.14 -6.65 10.76
CA PHE A 127 4.25 -6.96 9.86
C PHE A 127 5.60 -6.97 10.58
N ALA A 128 5.82 -6.06 11.52
CA ALA A 128 7.02 -5.99 12.34
C ALA A 128 7.08 -7.16 13.34
N LEU A 129 5.95 -7.56 13.93
CA LEU A 129 5.89 -8.77 14.75
C LEU A 129 6.25 -10.02 13.94
N ALA A 130 5.68 -10.17 12.73
CA ALA A 130 6.04 -11.26 11.83
C ALA A 130 7.53 -11.20 11.44
N ALA A 131 8.08 -10.01 11.19
CA ALA A 131 9.50 -9.83 10.92
C ALA A 131 10.39 -10.29 12.08
N VAL A 132 10.04 -9.91 13.32
CA VAL A 132 10.75 -10.36 14.53
C VAL A 132 10.80 -11.88 14.56
N ILE A 133 9.67 -12.56 14.38
CA ILE A 133 9.59 -14.03 14.42
C ILE A 133 10.43 -14.67 13.30
N LEU A 134 10.35 -14.14 12.07
CA LEU A 134 11.01 -14.75 10.91
C LEU A 134 12.51 -14.49 10.83
N VAL A 135 12.99 -13.36 11.37
CA VAL A 135 14.39 -12.91 11.28
C VAL A 135 15.18 -13.19 12.55
N MET A 136 14.53 -13.52 13.68
CA MET A 136 15.21 -13.85 14.94
C MET A 136 16.39 -14.82 14.77
N PRO A 137 16.33 -15.89 13.94
CA PRO A 137 17.46 -16.80 13.74
C PRO A 137 18.63 -16.20 12.95
N LEU A 138 18.38 -15.17 12.13
CA LEU A 138 19.40 -14.50 11.31
C LEU A 138 20.19 -13.43 12.09
N GLY A 139 19.56 -12.86 13.12
CA GLY A 139 20.16 -11.79 13.92
C GLY A 139 20.44 -10.49 13.14
N GLY A 140 21.35 -9.68 13.67
CA GLY A 140 21.86 -8.48 13.00
C GLY A 140 20.88 -7.30 12.89
N VAL A 141 21.16 -6.41 11.92
CA VAL A 141 20.45 -5.14 11.73
C VAL A 141 18.96 -5.35 11.43
N LEU A 142 18.60 -6.40 10.70
CA LEU A 142 17.19 -6.69 10.37
C LEU A 142 16.38 -7.02 11.64
N SER A 143 16.92 -7.82 12.56
CA SER A 143 16.27 -8.09 13.85
C SER A 143 16.09 -6.82 14.67
N ALA A 144 17.13 -5.97 14.74
CA ALA A 144 17.06 -4.69 15.46
C ALA A 144 15.98 -3.77 14.88
N VAL A 145 15.95 -3.57 13.56
CA VAL A 145 14.93 -2.76 12.88
C VAL A 145 13.52 -3.31 13.15
N SER A 146 13.35 -4.63 13.13
CA SER A 146 12.06 -5.28 13.39
C SER A 146 11.59 -5.07 14.83
N ILE A 147 12.46 -5.29 15.81
CA ILE A 147 12.17 -5.11 17.24
C ILE A 147 11.85 -3.64 17.55
N THR A 148 12.65 -2.70 17.02
CA THR A 148 12.42 -1.27 17.23
C THR A 148 11.10 -0.83 16.60
N THR A 149 10.80 -1.27 15.37
CA THR A 149 9.55 -0.93 14.68
C THR A 149 8.33 -1.52 15.40
N PHE A 150 8.42 -2.78 15.83
CA PHE A 150 7.37 -3.44 16.60
C PHE A 150 7.14 -2.73 17.93
N SER A 151 8.21 -2.49 18.69
CA SER A 151 8.14 -1.80 20.00
C SER A 151 7.57 -0.39 19.85
N ALA A 152 8.02 0.39 18.86
CA ALA A 152 7.54 1.75 18.63
C ALA A 152 6.05 1.78 18.26
N SER A 153 5.61 0.90 17.35
CA SER A 153 4.20 0.83 16.95
C SER A 153 3.31 0.31 18.10
N LEU A 154 3.76 -0.68 18.87
CA LEU A 154 3.05 -1.17 20.05
C LEU A 154 2.94 -0.09 21.13
N LEU A 155 4.03 0.59 21.46
CA LEU A 155 4.05 1.69 22.42
C LEU A 155 3.12 2.82 21.98
N PHE A 156 3.08 3.15 20.69
CA PHE A 156 2.14 4.13 20.16
C PHE A 156 0.69 3.72 20.40
N LEU A 157 0.32 2.47 20.10
CA LEU A 157 -1.05 1.99 20.29
C LEU A 157 -1.44 1.93 21.78
N LEU A 158 -0.53 1.49 22.65
CA LEU A 158 -0.77 1.40 24.09
C LEU A 158 -0.81 2.78 24.77
N LEU A 159 0.16 3.64 24.48
CA LEU A 159 0.44 4.89 25.20
C LEU A 159 0.02 6.15 24.43
N GLY A 160 -0.49 6.03 23.21
CA GLY A 160 -0.87 7.19 22.37
C GLY A 160 -1.78 8.18 23.09
N HIS A 161 -2.70 7.68 23.93
CA HIS A 161 -3.57 8.52 24.76
C HIS A 161 -2.83 9.36 25.81
N LYS A 162 -1.69 8.88 26.34
CA LYS A 162 -0.85 9.61 27.30
C LYS A 162 -0.01 10.69 26.61
N LEU A 163 0.35 10.51 25.34
CA LEU A 163 1.14 11.48 24.57
C LEU A 163 0.45 12.84 24.45
N LYS A 164 -0.89 12.87 24.49
CA LYS A 164 -1.69 14.11 24.49
C LYS A 164 -1.40 15.01 25.70
N LYS A 165 -1.05 14.42 26.85
CA LYS A 165 -0.77 15.15 28.10
C LYS A 165 0.60 15.80 28.13
N LEU A 166 1.55 15.28 27.36
CA LEU A 166 2.95 15.70 27.45
C LEU A 166 3.23 16.99 26.66
N ASP A 167 2.27 17.52 25.90
CA ASP A 167 2.41 18.67 24.98
C ASP A 167 3.60 18.60 24.00
N ILE A 168 4.26 17.44 23.91
CA ILE A 168 5.40 17.16 23.01
C ILE A 168 4.97 17.25 21.53
N THR A 169 3.67 17.21 21.23
CA THR A 169 3.16 17.18 19.86
C THR A 169 2.85 18.58 19.34
N SER A 170 3.90 19.36 19.10
CA SER A 170 3.82 20.69 18.47
C SER A 170 3.14 20.66 17.08
N SER A 171 3.13 19.51 16.39
CA SER A 171 2.43 19.39 15.11
C SER A 171 0.94 19.05 15.27
N GLY A 172 0.08 19.89 14.70
CA GLY A 172 -1.37 19.66 14.67
C GLY A 172 -1.80 18.38 13.93
N HIS A 173 -0.90 17.75 13.14
CA HIS A 173 -1.18 16.48 12.46
C HIS A 173 -1.09 15.29 13.43
N VAL A 174 -0.04 15.21 14.24
CA VAL A 174 0.12 14.12 15.22
C VAL A 174 -0.98 14.18 16.27
N ARG A 175 -1.36 15.40 16.72
CA ARG A 175 -2.48 15.58 17.65
C ARG A 175 -3.77 14.97 17.11
N LYS A 176 -4.08 15.20 15.83
CA LYS A 176 -5.26 14.62 15.18
C LYS A 176 -5.19 13.10 15.07
N ILE A 177 -4.02 12.52 14.79
CA ILE A 177 -3.86 11.06 14.80
C ILE A 177 -4.11 10.50 16.20
N ILE A 178 -3.60 11.16 17.24
CA ILE A 178 -3.84 10.77 18.65
C ILE A 178 -5.32 10.88 19.01
N ASP A 179 -5.98 11.98 18.64
CA ASP A 179 -7.41 12.19 18.91
C ASP A 179 -8.27 11.13 18.21
N GLU A 180 -7.98 10.82 16.96
CA GLU A 180 -8.71 9.78 16.21
C GLU A 180 -8.37 8.37 16.73
N TRP A 181 -7.17 8.15 17.28
CA TRP A 181 -6.82 6.90 17.92
C TRP A 181 -7.67 6.63 19.17
N GLN A 182 -8.00 7.69 19.92
CA GLN A 182 -8.90 7.56 21.08
C GLN A 182 -10.29 7.08 20.66
N LEU A 183 -10.83 7.62 19.56
CA LEU A 183 -12.10 7.18 18.98
C LEU A 183 -12.03 5.72 18.49
N PHE A 184 -10.94 5.35 17.79
CA PHE A 184 -10.75 3.98 17.29
C PHE A 184 -10.64 2.94 18.42
N LYS A 185 -10.01 3.30 19.54
CA LYS A 185 -9.80 2.39 20.68
C LYS A 185 -11.10 1.95 21.34
N GLU A 186 -12.15 2.78 21.27
CA GLU A 186 -13.47 2.45 21.80
C GLU A 186 -14.18 1.41 20.92
N ASP A 187 -13.90 1.40 19.62
CA ASP A 187 -14.45 0.44 18.65
C ASP A 187 -13.54 -0.80 18.48
N ARG A 188 -13.67 -1.73 19.44
CA ARG A 188 -12.92 -3.00 19.45
C ARG A 188 -13.17 -3.84 18.20
N SER A 189 -14.36 -3.76 17.61
CA SER A 189 -14.72 -4.52 16.41
C SER A 189 -13.89 -4.05 15.22
N THR A 190 -13.80 -2.73 15.01
CA THR A 190 -12.97 -2.15 13.95
C THR A 190 -11.50 -2.52 14.11
N ILE A 191 -10.95 -2.46 15.32
CA ILE A 191 -9.54 -2.86 15.57
C ILE A 191 -9.33 -4.35 15.27
N ALA A 192 -10.21 -5.24 15.77
CA ALA A 192 -10.11 -6.67 15.53
C ALA A 192 -10.17 -7.01 14.03
N ASN A 193 -11.08 -6.36 13.29
CA ASN A 193 -11.20 -6.51 11.84
C ASN A 193 -9.95 -6.03 11.11
N LEU A 194 -9.33 -4.91 11.54
CA LEU A 194 -8.09 -4.42 10.96
C LEU A 194 -6.88 -5.32 11.26
N ILE A 195 -6.80 -5.91 12.45
CA ILE A 195 -5.76 -6.89 12.82
C ILE A 195 -5.93 -8.14 11.96
N TYR A 196 -7.13 -8.72 11.91
CA TYR A 196 -7.43 -9.90 11.10
C TYR A 196 -7.10 -9.65 9.63
N LEU A 197 -7.56 -8.53 9.08
CA LEU A 197 -7.28 -8.17 7.68
C LEU A 197 -5.79 -7.96 7.43
N SER A 198 -5.04 -7.41 8.39
CA SER A 198 -3.58 -7.24 8.28
C SER A 198 -2.85 -8.58 8.27
N LEU A 199 -3.32 -9.57 9.04
CA LEU A 199 -2.78 -10.94 9.02
C LEU A 199 -3.03 -11.62 7.67
N VAL A 200 -4.26 -11.53 7.14
CA VAL A 200 -4.59 -12.05 5.80
C VAL A 200 -3.74 -11.37 4.74
N PHE A 201 -3.61 -10.05 4.82
CA PHE A 201 -2.79 -9.26 3.90
C PHE A 201 -1.31 -9.68 3.94
N PHE A 202 -0.75 -9.93 5.13
CA PHE A 202 0.61 -10.46 5.30
C PHE A 202 0.76 -11.83 4.65
N ALA A 203 -0.13 -12.78 4.95
CA ALA A 203 -0.06 -14.13 4.43
C ALA A 203 -0.12 -14.15 2.89
N VAL A 204 -1.05 -13.41 2.30
CA VAL A 204 -1.21 -13.33 0.83
C VAL A 204 0.00 -12.67 0.18
N THR A 205 0.55 -11.60 0.78
CA THR A 205 1.72 -10.92 0.24
C THR A 205 2.99 -11.77 0.34
N SER A 206 3.18 -12.47 1.47
CA SER A 206 4.25 -13.45 1.67
C SER A 206 4.20 -14.57 0.64
N LEU A 207 3.01 -15.16 0.44
CA LEU A 207 2.79 -16.21 -0.54
C LEU A 207 3.00 -15.69 -1.97
N SER A 208 2.56 -14.47 -2.27
CA SER A 208 2.79 -13.85 -3.58
C SER A 208 4.28 -13.70 -3.89
N ILE A 209 5.10 -13.33 -2.91
CA ILE A 209 6.55 -13.24 -3.08
C ILE A 209 7.15 -14.65 -3.26
N TYR A 210 6.76 -15.61 -2.44
CA TYR A 210 7.19 -17.01 -2.56
C TYR A 210 6.91 -17.58 -3.97
N VAL A 211 5.68 -17.41 -4.47
CA VAL A 211 5.29 -17.86 -5.82
C VAL A 211 6.06 -17.10 -6.90
N SER A 212 6.37 -15.82 -6.68
CA SER A 212 7.17 -15.03 -7.64
C SER A 212 8.58 -15.59 -7.82
N PHE A 213 9.22 -16.11 -6.78
CA PHE A 213 10.50 -16.80 -6.90
C PHE A 213 10.36 -18.17 -7.57
N ARG A 214 9.35 -18.95 -7.17
CA ARG A 214 9.06 -20.26 -7.79
C ARG A 214 8.70 -20.16 -9.28
N ALA A 215 8.22 -19.00 -9.74
CA ALA A 215 7.97 -18.72 -11.14
C ALA A 215 9.24 -18.79 -12.02
N PHE A 216 10.41 -18.57 -11.41
CA PHE A 216 11.74 -18.66 -12.03
C PHE A 216 12.51 -19.91 -11.58
N SER A 217 11.81 -20.91 -11.01
CA SER A 217 12.42 -22.12 -10.46
C SER A 217 13.46 -21.86 -9.36
N VAL A 218 13.33 -20.73 -8.66
CA VAL A 218 14.20 -20.38 -7.53
C VAL A 218 13.56 -20.85 -6.24
N ASP A 219 14.23 -21.77 -5.56
CA ASP A 219 13.74 -22.41 -4.35
C ASP A 219 14.09 -21.60 -3.12
N ILE A 220 13.11 -20.81 -2.67
CA ILE A 220 13.24 -20.03 -1.45
C ILE A 220 12.38 -20.64 -0.34
N PRO A 221 12.82 -20.63 0.92
CA PRO A 221 11.95 -21.06 2.01
C PRO A 221 10.83 -20.02 2.23
N LEU A 222 9.65 -20.44 2.66
CA LEU A 222 8.50 -19.54 2.88
C LEU A 222 8.82 -18.38 3.85
N ARG A 223 9.73 -18.61 4.80
CA ARG A 223 10.25 -17.56 5.71
C ARG A 223 10.94 -16.40 4.99
N ALA A 224 11.60 -16.65 3.86
CA ALA A 224 12.23 -15.61 3.05
C ALA A 224 11.16 -14.72 2.41
N GLY A 225 10.13 -15.34 1.82
CA GLY A 225 8.97 -14.61 1.27
C GLY A 225 8.26 -13.75 2.32
N GLY A 226 8.08 -14.28 3.52
CA GLY A 226 7.49 -13.55 4.65
C GLY A 226 8.35 -12.38 5.14
N THR A 227 9.67 -12.57 5.21
CA THR A 227 10.61 -11.51 5.61
C THR A 227 10.63 -10.39 4.58
N ILE A 228 10.68 -10.72 3.29
CA ILE A 228 10.63 -9.72 2.22
C ILE A 228 9.27 -8.99 2.27
N ALA A 229 8.14 -9.70 2.46
CA ALA A 229 6.82 -9.08 2.62
C ALA A 229 6.76 -8.09 3.79
N ALA A 230 7.31 -8.49 4.94
CA ALA A 230 7.40 -7.67 6.14
C ALA A 230 8.12 -6.33 5.87
N PHE A 231 9.37 -6.40 5.44
CA PHE A 231 10.21 -5.21 5.26
C PHE A 231 9.77 -4.32 4.10
N THR A 232 9.30 -4.90 2.99
CA THR A 232 8.78 -4.10 1.87
C THR A 232 7.51 -3.33 2.25
N THR A 233 6.71 -3.83 3.18
CA THR A 233 5.53 -3.11 3.69
C THR A 233 5.88 -2.05 4.72
N ILE A 234 6.82 -2.34 5.64
CA ILE A 234 7.32 -1.35 6.62
C ILE A 234 7.90 -0.14 5.89
N THR A 235 8.73 -0.38 4.88
CA THR A 235 9.36 0.69 4.08
C THR A 235 8.42 1.34 3.07
N GLY A 236 7.37 0.64 2.65
CA GLY A 236 6.28 1.16 1.83
C GLY A 236 5.40 2.24 2.50
N LEU A 237 5.80 2.74 3.68
CA LEU A 237 5.24 3.94 4.28
C LEU A 237 6.10 5.17 4.10
N LEU A 238 7.40 4.98 3.88
CA LEU A 238 8.31 6.09 3.66
C LEU A 238 8.01 6.75 2.31
N ASN A 239 7.52 6.00 1.30
CA ASN A 239 7.02 6.44 -0.01
C ASN A 239 7.52 7.82 -0.48
N LEU A 240 8.82 8.04 -0.35
CA LEU A 240 9.47 9.31 -0.73
C LEU A 240 9.52 9.41 -2.26
N VAL A 241 9.51 8.26 -2.94
CA VAL A 241 9.64 8.11 -4.39
C VAL A 241 8.33 7.56 -4.99
N PRO A 242 7.83 8.10 -6.11
CA PRO A 242 6.66 7.56 -6.81
C PRO A 242 6.80 6.07 -7.10
N GLY A 243 5.73 5.30 -6.85
CA GLY A 243 5.72 3.85 -7.06
C GLY A 243 6.67 3.03 -6.19
N ASN A 244 7.36 3.64 -5.21
CA ASN A 244 8.39 3.02 -4.38
C ASN A 244 9.49 2.33 -5.20
N LEU A 245 9.78 2.87 -6.39
CA LEU A 245 10.83 2.38 -7.25
C LEU A 245 12.18 2.57 -6.54
N GLY A 246 13.05 1.56 -6.59
CA GLY A 246 14.39 1.57 -6.02
C GLY A 246 14.45 1.00 -4.61
N ILE A 247 13.77 1.64 -3.64
CA ILE A 247 13.86 1.21 -2.22
C ILE A 247 13.33 -0.21 -2.03
N ARG A 248 12.18 -0.51 -2.63
CA ARG A 248 11.57 -1.84 -2.50
C ARG A 248 12.44 -2.92 -3.13
N GLU A 249 13.05 -2.64 -4.29
CA GLU A 249 13.91 -3.58 -5.01
C GLU A 249 15.22 -3.81 -4.26
N ALA A 250 15.84 -2.74 -3.76
CA ALA A 250 17.05 -2.83 -2.96
C ALA A 250 16.82 -3.69 -1.72
N LEU A 251 15.70 -3.48 -1.00
CA LEU A 251 15.36 -4.33 0.14
C LEU A 251 15.08 -5.77 -0.26
N PHE A 252 14.37 -5.96 -1.37
CA PHE A 252 14.11 -7.29 -1.92
C PHE A 252 15.42 -8.05 -2.16
N ILE A 253 16.41 -7.40 -2.81
CA ILE A 253 17.73 -7.95 -3.09
C ILE A 253 18.53 -8.19 -1.80
N ILE A 254 18.62 -7.19 -0.91
CA ILE A 254 19.39 -7.28 0.34
C ILE A 254 18.88 -8.43 1.21
N ILE A 255 17.57 -8.54 1.37
CA ILE A 255 16.97 -9.61 2.19
C ILE A 255 17.15 -10.95 1.50
N SER A 256 16.91 -11.05 0.20
CA SER A 256 17.07 -12.32 -0.53
C SER A 256 18.51 -12.83 -0.48
N ARG A 257 19.50 -11.93 -0.54
CA ARG A 257 20.91 -12.27 -0.38
C ARG A 257 21.23 -12.85 1.01
N SER A 258 20.54 -12.41 2.06
CA SER A 258 20.69 -13.03 3.40
C SER A 258 20.19 -14.48 3.47
N TYR A 259 19.41 -14.91 2.46
CA TYR A 259 18.99 -16.30 2.26
C TYR A 259 19.82 -17.02 1.18
N GLY A 260 20.91 -16.44 0.70
CA GLY A 260 21.79 -17.05 -0.30
C GLY A 260 21.29 -16.96 -1.75
N ILE A 261 20.28 -16.13 -2.01
CA ILE A 261 19.69 -15.96 -3.35
C ILE A 261 20.50 -14.95 -4.16
N GLU A 262 20.69 -15.19 -5.46
CA GLU A 262 21.43 -14.27 -6.31
C GLU A 262 20.66 -12.97 -6.59
N ILE A 263 21.41 -11.92 -6.92
CA ILE A 263 20.86 -10.58 -7.18
C ILE A 263 19.92 -10.60 -8.40
N ASN A 264 20.31 -11.32 -9.46
CA ASN A 264 19.54 -11.39 -10.71
C ASN A 264 18.18 -12.06 -10.50
N GLU A 265 18.16 -13.19 -9.81
CA GLU A 265 16.94 -13.93 -9.44
C GLU A 265 15.98 -13.06 -8.62
N SER A 266 16.54 -12.37 -7.61
CA SER A 266 15.78 -11.47 -6.74
C SER A 266 15.19 -10.28 -7.50
N ALA A 267 15.96 -9.71 -8.43
CA ALA A 267 15.51 -8.61 -9.28
C ALA A 267 14.39 -9.05 -10.23
N HIS A 268 14.50 -10.23 -10.85
CA HIS A 268 13.48 -10.78 -11.73
C HIS A 268 12.18 -11.09 -10.99
N ALA A 269 12.25 -11.73 -9.82
CA ALA A 269 11.07 -12.01 -8.98
C ALA A 269 10.36 -10.72 -8.54
N ALA A 270 11.12 -9.70 -8.12
CA ALA A 270 10.57 -8.39 -7.76
C ALA A 270 9.91 -7.69 -8.97
N ALA A 271 10.56 -7.74 -10.14
CA ALA A 271 10.04 -7.16 -11.37
C ALA A 271 8.75 -7.84 -11.83
N LEU A 272 8.68 -9.17 -11.81
CA LEU A 272 7.49 -9.94 -12.18
C LEU A 272 6.28 -9.55 -11.31
N GLY A 273 6.46 -9.56 -9.98
CA GLY A 273 5.39 -9.18 -9.06
C GLY A 273 4.87 -7.75 -9.32
N ARG A 274 5.78 -6.82 -9.66
CA ARG A 274 5.41 -5.44 -10.00
C ARG A 274 4.67 -5.34 -11.34
N LEU A 275 5.11 -6.05 -12.38
CA LEU A 275 4.45 -6.04 -13.69
C LEU A 275 3.01 -6.54 -13.55
N VAL A 276 2.81 -7.66 -12.85
CA VAL A 276 1.47 -8.21 -12.57
C VAL A 276 0.61 -7.18 -11.82
N GLN A 277 1.18 -6.55 -10.78
CA GLN A 277 0.49 -5.48 -10.05
C GLN A 277 0.09 -4.29 -10.94
N ILE A 278 0.97 -3.82 -11.82
CA ILE A 278 0.70 -2.68 -12.72
C ILE A 278 -0.43 -3.04 -13.70
N ILE A 279 -0.33 -4.19 -14.36
CA ILE A 279 -1.32 -4.67 -15.33
C ILE A 279 -2.70 -4.73 -14.67
N TRP A 280 -2.81 -5.42 -13.54
CA TRP A 280 -4.09 -5.54 -12.85
C TRP A 280 -4.59 -4.22 -12.27
N THR A 281 -3.70 -3.34 -11.80
CA THR A 281 -4.11 -2.00 -11.36
C THR A 281 -4.71 -1.21 -12.50
N PHE A 282 -4.14 -1.30 -13.71
CA PHE A 282 -4.67 -0.63 -14.90
C PHE A 282 -6.05 -1.19 -15.30
N ILE A 283 -6.17 -2.51 -15.39
CA ILE A 283 -7.43 -3.19 -15.74
C ILE A 283 -8.53 -2.84 -14.73
N LEU A 284 -8.25 -3.00 -13.44
CA LEU A 284 -9.22 -2.79 -12.38
C LEU A 284 -9.54 -1.31 -12.18
N ALA A 285 -8.59 -0.39 -12.27
CA ALA A 285 -8.91 1.03 -12.13
C ALA A 285 -9.75 1.56 -13.30
N SER A 286 -9.49 1.07 -14.51
CA SER A 286 -10.23 1.47 -15.72
C SER A 286 -11.72 1.10 -15.63
N SER A 287 -12.03 -0.08 -15.10
CA SER A 287 -13.43 -0.53 -14.95
C SER A 287 -14.24 0.32 -13.96
N PHE A 288 -13.60 0.95 -12.96
CA PHE A 288 -14.30 1.80 -11.98
C PHE A 288 -14.37 3.29 -12.35
N ARG A 289 -13.58 3.77 -13.32
CA ARG A 289 -13.58 5.19 -13.73
C ARG A 289 -14.97 5.67 -14.16
N TYR A 290 -15.68 4.85 -14.92
CA TYR A 290 -17.00 5.18 -15.45
C TYR A 290 -18.03 5.45 -14.34
N ASN A 291 -18.01 4.63 -13.28
CA ASN A 291 -18.99 4.71 -12.20
C ASN A 291 -18.84 5.97 -11.33
N PHE A 292 -17.60 6.41 -11.07
CA PHE A 292 -17.36 7.60 -10.25
C PHE A 292 -17.72 8.91 -10.97
N SER A 293 -17.48 8.99 -12.29
CA SER A 293 -17.81 10.19 -13.07
C SER A 293 -19.30 10.49 -13.03
N ARG A 294 -20.14 9.45 -13.23
CA ARG A 294 -21.60 9.59 -13.24
C ARG A 294 -22.15 10.05 -11.88
N LYS A 295 -21.75 9.38 -10.79
CA LYS A 295 -22.20 9.75 -9.43
C LYS A 295 -21.81 11.18 -9.04
N THR A 296 -20.62 11.61 -9.44
CA THR A 296 -20.14 12.97 -9.12
C THR A 296 -20.97 14.00 -9.87
N ALA A 297 -21.29 13.77 -11.15
CA ALA A 297 -22.17 14.63 -11.93
C ALA A 297 -23.57 14.73 -11.30
N ASP A 298 -24.19 13.59 -10.97
CA ASP A 298 -25.53 13.55 -10.37
C ASP A 298 -25.60 14.31 -9.04
N THR A 299 -24.55 14.19 -8.22
CA THR A 299 -24.47 14.89 -6.91
C THR A 299 -24.32 16.39 -7.09
N LEU A 300 -23.52 16.83 -8.07
CA LEU A 300 -23.34 18.26 -8.38
C LEU A 300 -24.64 18.87 -8.92
N THR A 301 -25.34 18.19 -9.82
CA THR A 301 -26.63 18.64 -10.36
C THR A 301 -27.69 18.78 -9.26
N ARG A 302 -27.76 17.83 -8.32
CA ARG A 302 -28.68 17.93 -7.16
C ARG A 302 -28.31 19.07 -6.22
N ALA A 303 -27.01 19.34 -6.04
CA ALA A 303 -26.54 20.44 -5.21
C ALA A 303 -26.83 21.81 -5.83
N SER A 304 -26.69 21.95 -7.15
CA SER A 304 -27.03 23.20 -7.86
C SER A 304 -28.53 23.47 -7.83
N GLN A 305 -29.37 22.44 -8.03
CA GLN A 305 -30.83 22.57 -7.93
C GLN A 305 -31.31 23.01 -6.54
N ARG A 306 -30.68 22.51 -5.46
CA ARG A 306 -31.03 22.92 -4.09
C ARG A 306 -30.65 24.36 -3.76
N LYS A 307 -29.60 24.91 -4.39
CA LYS A 307 -29.21 26.31 -4.17
C LYS A 307 -30.10 27.29 -4.91
N GLY A 308 -30.55 26.95 -6.13
CA GLY A 308 -31.47 27.79 -6.88
C GLY A 308 -32.83 27.98 -6.19
N LEU A 309 -33.29 26.97 -5.43
CA LEU A 309 -34.56 27.04 -4.68
C LEU A 309 -34.51 27.84 -3.37
N SER A 310 -33.34 28.35 -2.97
CA SER A 310 -33.19 29.15 -1.74
C SER A 310 -32.97 30.64 -1.99
N GLU A 311 -32.92 31.06 -3.26
CA GLU A 311 -32.69 32.46 -3.66
C GLU A 311 -33.97 33.14 -4.18
N ASP A 312 -35.10 32.44 -4.20
CA ASP A 312 -36.46 32.96 -4.45
C ASP A 312 -37.26 33.03 -3.14
#